data_AF-A0A9E4C5P3-F1
#
_entry.id   AF-A0A9E4C5P3-F1
#
_cell.length_a   1.000
_cell.length_b   1.000
_cell.length_c   1.000
_cell.angle_alpha   90.00
_cell.angle_beta   90.00
_cell.angle_gamma   90.00
#
_symmetry.space_group_name_H-M   'P 1'
#
loop_
_entity.id
_entity.type
_entity.pdbx_description
1 polymer ?
#
loop_
_entity_poly.entity_id
_entity_poly.type
_entity_poly.pdbx_seq_one_letter_code
_entity_poly.pdbx_strand_id
1 'polypeptide(L)'
;MKSIAFDEITEERATGRVVAIYEDMRQVLRSTQVNLIYRTLAVHEDYFCAAWDALRPNASIAYFERCADNLRMRMAPPMPPDVPEIGEELEDDFDYSPEDIEAVDGVLDIYNDANPKNLILVAALKGALNGMKIGGIRPGSEADTFALPTGPPA
;
A
#
# COMPACT_ATOMS: atom_id res chain seq x y z
N MET A 1 -9.89 -17.74 -17.95
CA MET A 1 -8.69 -17.50 -17.11
C MET A 1 -8.77 -18.49 -15.95
N LYS A 2 -7.79 -19.39 -15.75
CA LYS A 2 -7.82 -20.30 -14.59
C LYS A 2 -7.71 -19.45 -13.31
N SER A 3 -8.47 -19.80 -12.28
CA SER A 3 -8.30 -19.22 -10.93
C SER A 3 -6.85 -19.41 -10.52
N ILE A 4 -6.12 -18.30 -10.35
CA ILE A 4 -4.81 -18.31 -9.72
C ILE A 4 -5.11 -18.11 -8.24
N ALA A 5 -5.26 -19.21 -7.50
CA ALA A 5 -5.06 -19.14 -6.06
C ALA A 5 -3.57 -18.86 -5.85
N PHE A 6 -3.25 -17.72 -5.24
CA PHE A 6 -1.89 -17.44 -4.84
C PHE A 6 -1.64 -18.12 -3.50
N ASP A 7 -0.55 -18.88 -3.40
CA ASP A 7 -0.05 -19.27 -2.09
C ASP A 7 0.37 -18.01 -1.33
N GLU A 8 0.09 -17.97 -0.03
CA GLU A 8 0.47 -16.86 0.83
C GLU A 8 0.96 -17.34 2.19
N ILE A 9 1.82 -16.54 2.82
CA ILE A 9 2.08 -16.62 4.26
C ILE A 9 1.22 -15.55 4.93
N THR A 10 0.16 -15.97 5.62
CA THR A 10 -0.71 -15.03 6.35
C THR A 10 0.04 -14.39 7.52
N GLU A 11 -0.45 -13.25 8.02
CA GLU A 11 0.18 -12.56 9.16
C GLU A 11 0.25 -13.46 10.41
N GLU A 12 -0.76 -14.30 10.63
CA GLU A 12 -0.81 -15.25 11.76
C GLU A 12 0.14 -16.43 11.60
N ARG A 13 0.47 -16.79 10.35
CA ARG A 13 1.36 -17.92 10.03
C ARG A 13 2.81 -17.49 9.85
N ALA A 14 3.07 -16.19 9.73
CA ALA A 14 4.41 -15.65 9.58
C ALA A 14 5.27 -15.97 10.81
N THR A 15 6.49 -16.42 10.57
CA THR A 15 7.47 -16.70 11.62
C THR A 15 8.85 -16.17 11.19
N GLY A 16 9.84 -16.22 12.09
CA GLY A 16 11.22 -15.91 11.76
C GLY A 16 11.42 -14.49 11.21
N ARG A 17 12.10 -14.37 10.07
CA ARG A 17 12.37 -13.07 9.45
C ARG A 17 11.12 -12.46 8.81
N VAL A 18 10.20 -13.28 8.30
CA VAL A 18 8.97 -12.82 7.64
C VAL A 18 8.09 -12.01 8.59
N VAL A 19 7.87 -12.47 9.82
CA VAL A 19 7.03 -11.74 10.80
C VAL A 19 7.66 -10.41 11.20
N ALA A 20 8.99 -10.36 11.36
CA ALA A 20 9.71 -9.12 11.66
C ALA A 20 9.60 -8.11 10.51
N ILE A 21 9.63 -8.57 9.26
CA ILE A 21 9.42 -7.72 8.09
C ILE A 21 7.97 -7.22 8.06
N TYR A 22 6.97 -8.07 8.33
CA TYR A 22 5.56 -7.64 8.36
C TYR A 22 5.30 -6.55 9.38
N GLU A 23 5.90 -6.66 10.57
CA GLU A 23 5.85 -5.60 11.58
C GLU A 23 6.51 -4.31 11.07
N ASP A 24 7.72 -4.38 10.53
CA ASP A 24 8.44 -3.22 10.01
C ASP A 24 7.72 -2.57 8.81
N MET A 25 7.10 -3.35 7.92
CA MET A 25 6.31 -2.86 6.80
C MET A 25 5.08 -2.07 7.27
N ARG A 26 4.34 -2.57 8.27
CA ARG A 26 3.21 -1.83 8.85
C ARG A 26 3.65 -0.49 9.43
N GLN A 27 4.81 -0.48 10.09
CA GLN A 27 5.39 0.73 10.67
C GLN A 27 5.89 1.73 9.61
N VAL A 28 6.59 1.27 8.58
CA VAL A 28 7.16 2.11 7.52
C VAL A 28 6.09 2.61 6.55
N LEU A 29 5.16 1.74 6.15
CA LEU A 29 4.10 2.09 5.20
C LEU A 29 2.89 2.74 5.87
N ARG A 30 2.88 2.80 7.21
CA ARG A 30 1.82 3.39 8.04
C ARG A 30 0.48 2.70 7.78
N SER A 31 0.52 1.37 7.69
CA SER A 31 -0.61 0.52 7.36
C SER A 31 -0.98 -0.37 8.54
N THR A 32 -2.28 -0.62 8.72
CA THR A 32 -2.79 -1.53 9.75
C THR A 32 -2.59 -3.01 9.39
N GLN A 33 -2.44 -3.33 8.10
CA GLN A 33 -2.32 -4.69 7.59
C GLN A 33 -1.20 -4.81 6.55
N VAL A 34 -0.69 -6.01 6.36
CA VAL A 34 0.25 -6.34 5.28
C VAL A 34 -0.54 -6.70 4.04
N ASN A 35 -0.35 -5.97 2.94
CA ASN A 35 -1.05 -6.23 1.68
C ASN A 35 -0.79 -7.66 1.15
N LEU A 36 -1.81 -8.28 0.56
CA LEU A 36 -1.75 -9.62 -0.05
C LEU A 36 -0.52 -9.81 -0.95
N ILE A 37 -0.13 -8.78 -1.71
CA ILE A 37 1.06 -8.86 -2.57
C ILE A 37 2.30 -9.31 -1.78
N TYR A 38 2.56 -8.72 -0.62
CA TYR A 38 3.72 -9.10 0.20
C TYR A 38 3.55 -10.47 0.84
N ARG A 39 2.33 -10.86 1.18
CA ARG A 39 2.03 -12.20 1.72
C ARG A 39 2.27 -13.31 0.70
N THR A 40 1.98 -13.03 -0.56
CA THR A 40 2.31 -13.95 -1.67
C THR A 40 3.80 -13.95 -2.00
N LEU A 41 4.48 -12.81 -1.93
CA LEU A 41 5.94 -12.76 -2.12
C LEU A 41 6.71 -13.48 -1.00
N ALA A 42 6.19 -13.46 0.23
CA ALA A 42 6.82 -14.11 1.39
C ALA A 42 6.94 -15.62 1.26
N VAL A 43 6.15 -16.27 0.38
CA VAL A 43 6.36 -17.68 -0.01
C VAL A 43 7.77 -17.91 -0.58
N HIS A 44 8.37 -16.88 -1.17
CA HIS A 44 9.77 -16.85 -1.60
C HIS A 44 10.60 -16.08 -0.57
N GLU A 45 10.79 -16.64 0.63
CA GLU A 45 11.34 -15.94 1.80
C GLU A 45 12.66 -15.20 1.52
N ASP A 46 13.66 -15.85 0.92
CA ASP A 46 14.96 -15.22 0.61
C ASP A 46 14.80 -13.99 -0.30
N TYR A 47 13.94 -14.10 -1.32
CA TYR A 47 13.63 -13.00 -2.22
C TYR A 47 12.91 -11.88 -1.48
N PHE A 48 11.87 -12.22 -0.70
CA PHE A 48 11.08 -11.24 0.04
C PHE A 48 11.93 -10.45 1.04
N CYS A 49 12.83 -11.14 1.75
CA CYS A 49 13.75 -10.51 2.68
C CYS A 49 14.70 -9.53 1.97
N ALA A 50 15.37 -9.98 0.90
CA ALA A 50 16.27 -9.13 0.13
C ALA A 50 15.54 -7.95 -0.53
N ALA A 51 14.32 -8.18 -1.02
CA ALA A 51 13.46 -7.16 -1.63
C ALA A 51 13.11 -6.07 -0.61
N TRP A 52 12.67 -6.45 0.59
CA TRP A 52 12.33 -5.48 1.61
C TRP A 52 13.54 -4.69 2.11
N ASP A 53 14.66 -5.36 2.38
CA ASP A 53 15.90 -4.69 2.81
C ASP A 53 16.36 -3.62 1.80
N ALA A 54 16.17 -3.87 0.50
CA ALA A 54 16.48 -2.91 -0.56
C ALA A 54 15.46 -1.76 -0.68
N LEU A 55 14.17 -2.06 -0.50
CA LEU A 55 13.10 -1.06 -0.62
C LEU A 55 13.01 -0.13 0.59
N ARG A 56 13.18 -0.68 1.80
CA ARG A 56 12.91 -0.03 3.08
C ARG A 56 13.48 1.38 3.20
N PRO A 57 14.76 1.67 2.85
CA PRO A 57 15.30 3.03 2.98
C PRO A 57 14.58 4.06 2.10
N ASN A 58 14.07 3.64 0.94
CA ASN A 58 13.31 4.51 0.04
C ASN A 58 11.86 4.64 0.52
N ALA A 59 11.27 3.58 1.06
CA ALA A 59 9.91 3.62 1.60
C ALA A 59 9.79 4.50 2.86
N SER A 60 10.90 4.75 3.57
CA SER A 60 10.91 5.48 4.84
C SER A 60 11.11 7.00 4.72
N ILE A 61 11.18 7.58 3.52
CA ILE A 61 11.46 9.01 3.33
C ILE A 61 10.28 9.80 2.78
N ALA A 62 10.26 11.11 3.07
CA ALA A 62 9.20 12.03 2.63
C ALA A 62 8.97 12.02 1.11
N TYR A 63 10.02 11.79 0.30
CA TYR A 63 9.87 11.67 -1.15
C TYR A 63 8.89 10.57 -1.56
N PHE A 64 8.98 9.40 -0.93
CA PHE A 64 8.12 8.25 -1.25
C PHE A 64 6.66 8.54 -0.92
N GLU A 65 6.40 9.11 0.25
CA GLU A 65 5.04 9.50 0.65
C GLU A 65 4.46 10.52 -0.33
N ARG A 66 5.24 11.54 -0.71
CA ARG A 66 4.81 12.51 -1.72
C ARG A 66 4.54 11.87 -3.08
N CYS A 67 5.30 10.86 -3.50
CA CYS A 67 5.01 10.13 -4.73
C CYS A 67 3.68 9.39 -4.63
N ALA A 68 3.42 8.73 -3.50
CA ALA A 68 2.14 8.06 -3.23
C ALA A 68 0.97 9.05 -3.23
N ASP A 69 1.11 10.21 -2.58
CA ASP A 69 0.10 11.27 -2.57
C ASP A 69 -0.20 11.82 -3.95
N ASN A 70 0.85 12.12 -4.73
CA ASN A 70 0.70 12.59 -6.11
C ASN A 70 -0.01 11.56 -7.00
N LEU A 71 0.26 10.27 -6.78
CA LEU A 71 -0.44 9.21 -7.49
C LEU A 71 -1.91 9.14 -7.06
N ARG A 72 -2.20 9.19 -5.76
CA ARG A 72 -3.57 9.21 -5.21
C ARG A 72 -4.40 10.35 -5.81
N MET A 73 -3.85 11.56 -5.87
CA MET A 73 -4.51 12.74 -6.47
C MET A 73 -4.85 12.58 -7.97
N ARG A 74 -4.21 11.63 -8.66
CA ARG A 74 -4.41 11.36 -10.10
C ARG A 74 -5.23 10.09 -10.36
N MET A 75 -5.57 9.34 -9.32
CA MET A 75 -6.29 8.07 -9.46
C MET A 75 -7.79 8.23 -9.63
N ALA A 76 -8.36 9.43 -9.38
CA ALA A 76 -9.76 9.71 -9.63
C ALA A 76 -10.04 9.64 -11.15
N PRO A 77 -10.83 8.64 -11.61
CA PRO A 77 -11.18 8.55 -13.02
C PRO A 77 -12.20 9.65 -13.38
N PRO A 78 -12.29 10.03 -14.66
CA PRO A 78 -13.41 10.85 -15.11
C PRO A 78 -14.70 10.06 -14.93
N MET A 79 -15.51 10.48 -13.96
CA MET A 79 -16.81 9.90 -13.71
C MET A 79 -17.87 10.56 -14.61
N PRO A 80 -18.91 9.81 -15.05
CA PRO A 80 -20.10 10.41 -15.66
C PRO A 80 -20.72 11.49 -14.75
N PRO A 81 -21.40 12.50 -15.32
CA PRO A 81 -22.03 13.56 -14.52
C PRO A 81 -23.19 13.08 -13.65
N ASP A 82 -23.70 11.88 -13.92
CA ASP A 82 -24.86 11.24 -13.31
C ASP A 82 -24.48 10.06 -12.40
N VAL A 83 -23.27 10.05 -11.85
CA VAL A 83 -22.93 9.08 -10.79
C VAL A 83 -23.82 9.37 -9.58
N PRO A 84 -24.63 8.39 -9.13
CA PRO A 84 -25.51 8.59 -7.99
C PRO A 84 -24.72 8.89 -6.71
N GLU A 85 -25.34 9.63 -5.81
CA GLU A 85 -24.85 9.80 -4.44
C GLU A 85 -25.11 8.51 -3.66
N ILE A 86 -24.19 7.55 -3.79
CA ILE A 86 -24.32 6.19 -3.22
C ILE A 86 -24.61 6.22 -1.71
N GLY A 87 -24.11 7.23 -0.99
CA GLY A 87 -24.41 7.38 0.45
C GLY A 87 -25.91 7.55 0.72
N GLU A 88 -26.59 8.43 -0.02
CA GLU A 88 -28.04 8.65 0.12
C GLU A 88 -28.82 7.39 -0.28
N GLU A 89 -28.43 6.72 -1.37
CA GLU A 89 -29.07 5.46 -1.78
C GLU A 89 -28.93 4.36 -0.71
N LEU A 90 -27.78 4.28 -0.03
CA LEU A 90 -27.55 3.31 1.05
C LEU A 90 -28.47 3.56 2.25
N GLU A 91 -28.69 4.81 2.63
CA GLU A 91 -29.63 5.18 3.71
C GLU A 91 -31.08 4.88 3.31
N ASP A 92 -31.49 5.34 2.12
CA ASP A 92 -32.90 5.32 1.71
C ASP A 92 -33.38 3.93 1.25
N ASP A 93 -32.55 3.19 0.50
CA ASP A 93 -32.96 1.95 -0.16
C ASP A 93 -32.39 0.67 0.51
N PHE A 94 -31.33 0.79 1.32
CA PHE A 94 -30.61 -0.35 1.87
C PHE A 94 -30.50 -0.38 3.41
N ASP A 95 -31.16 0.54 4.12
CA ASP A 95 -31.23 0.59 5.60
C ASP A 95 -29.85 0.67 6.27
N TYR A 96 -28.88 1.32 5.62
CA TYR A 96 -27.59 1.62 6.23
C TYR A 96 -27.73 2.78 7.21
N SER A 97 -27.16 2.62 8.41
CA SER A 97 -27.03 3.76 9.32
C SER A 97 -25.86 4.67 8.91
N PRO A 98 -25.83 5.92 9.38
CA PRO A 98 -24.66 6.80 9.19
C PRO A 98 -23.35 6.17 9.68
N GLU A 99 -23.39 5.38 10.75
CA GLU A 99 -22.23 4.65 11.27
C GLU A 99 -21.76 3.53 10.33
N ASP A 100 -22.68 2.82 9.66
CA ASP A 100 -22.32 1.80 8.66
C ASP A 100 -21.66 2.45 7.44
N ILE A 101 -22.14 3.62 7.02
CA ILE A 101 -21.55 4.39 5.91
C ILE A 101 -20.15 4.89 6.28
N GLU A 102 -19.98 5.44 7.49
CA GLU A 102 -18.66 5.85 8.01
C GLU A 102 -17.68 4.66 8.08
N ALA A 103 -18.16 3.47 8.45
CA ALA A 103 -17.34 2.27 8.47
C ALA A 103 -16.89 1.85 7.06
N VAL A 104 -17.77 1.94 6.05
CA VAL A 104 -17.42 1.67 4.65
C VAL A 104 -16.41 2.70 4.14
N ASP A 105 -16.63 3.98 4.42
CA ASP A 105 -15.71 5.07 4.04
C ASP A 105 -14.31 4.84 4.62
N GLY A 106 -14.22 4.51 5.92
CA GLY A 106 -12.95 4.19 6.57
C GLY A 106 -12.22 3.01 5.94
N VAL A 107 -12.93 1.98 5.48
CA VAL A 107 -12.32 0.85 4.73
C VAL A 107 -11.74 1.35 3.40
N LEU A 108 -12.49 2.17 2.66
CA LEU A 108 -12.03 2.71 1.37
C LEU A 108 -10.81 3.62 1.55
N ASP A 109 -10.79 4.45 2.59
CA ASP A 109 -9.66 5.32 2.91
C ASP A 109 -8.37 4.56 3.21
N ILE A 110 -8.45 3.46 3.95
CA ILE A 110 -7.30 2.58 4.20
C ILE A 110 -6.70 2.08 2.88
N TYR A 111 -7.55 1.65 1.93
CA TYR A 111 -7.08 1.18 0.63
C TYR A 111 -6.57 2.33 -0.26
N ASN A 112 -7.21 3.50 -0.23
CA ASN A 112 -6.78 4.67 -0.97
C ASN A 112 -5.43 5.20 -0.46
N ASP A 113 -5.12 5.06 0.83
CA ASP A 113 -3.79 5.34 1.35
C ASP A 113 -2.75 4.29 0.96
N ALA A 114 -3.06 3.01 1.15
CA ALA A 114 -2.10 1.93 0.99
C ALA A 114 -1.80 1.59 -0.48
N ASN A 115 -2.79 1.64 -1.38
CA ASN A 115 -2.65 1.15 -2.75
C ASN A 115 -1.62 1.93 -3.59
N PRO A 116 -1.56 3.27 -3.55
CA PRO A 116 -0.50 4.01 -4.24
C PRO A 116 0.91 3.59 -3.80
N LYS A 117 1.12 3.43 -2.48
CA LYS A 117 2.39 2.97 -1.90
C LYS A 117 2.74 1.58 -2.43
N ASN A 118 1.78 0.66 -2.40
CA ASN A 118 1.96 -0.71 -2.88
C ASN A 118 2.26 -0.76 -4.38
N LEU A 119 1.58 0.06 -5.19
CA LEU A 119 1.81 0.10 -6.64
C LEU A 119 3.24 0.55 -6.96
N ILE A 120 3.74 1.59 -6.29
CA ILE A 120 5.11 2.10 -6.47
C ILE A 120 6.13 1.00 -6.12
N LEU A 121 5.96 0.33 -4.99
CA LEU A 121 6.88 -0.70 -4.52
C LEU A 121 6.88 -1.93 -5.44
N VAL A 122 5.72 -2.38 -5.90
CA VAL A 122 5.63 -3.49 -6.86
C VAL A 122 6.24 -3.14 -8.21
N ALA A 123 6.00 -1.92 -8.71
CA ALA A 123 6.62 -1.46 -9.95
C ALA A 123 8.15 -1.43 -9.83
N ALA A 124 8.68 -0.99 -8.68
CA ALA A 124 10.10 -1.06 -8.37
C ALA A 124 10.63 -2.50 -8.38
N LEU A 125 9.99 -3.43 -7.66
CA LEU A 125 10.43 -4.84 -7.63
C LEU A 125 10.38 -5.50 -9.00
N LYS A 126 9.32 -5.27 -9.77
CA LYS A 126 9.19 -5.80 -11.13
C LYS A 126 10.27 -5.22 -12.05
N GLY A 127 10.57 -3.93 -11.91
CA GLY A 127 11.63 -3.27 -12.65
C GLY A 127 13.02 -3.83 -12.33
N ALA A 128 13.31 -4.01 -11.04
CA ALA A 128 14.58 -4.58 -10.57
C ALA A 128 14.80 -6.00 -11.12
N LEU A 129 13.76 -6.85 -11.12
CA LEU A 129 13.81 -8.19 -11.71
C LEU A 129 14.10 -8.18 -13.21
N ASN A 130 13.70 -7.11 -13.92
CA ASN A 130 13.96 -6.94 -15.34
C ASN A 130 15.28 -6.21 -15.63
N GLY A 131 16.16 -6.06 -14.63
CA GLY A 131 17.47 -5.43 -14.77
C GLY A 131 17.46 -3.90 -14.77
N MET A 132 16.32 -3.25 -14.45
CA MET A 132 16.30 -1.81 -14.24
C MET A 132 16.95 -1.47 -12.90
N LYS A 133 17.85 -0.49 -12.91
CA LYS A 133 18.35 0.09 -11.67
C LYS A 133 17.25 0.94 -11.04
N ILE A 134 16.76 0.51 -9.87
CA ILE A 134 15.78 1.26 -9.09
C ILE A 134 16.52 2.15 -8.08
N GLY A 135 16.14 3.41 -8.00
CA GLY A 135 16.75 4.41 -7.11
C GLY A 135 17.99 5.10 -7.69
N GLY A 136 18.69 5.86 -6.85
CA GLY A 136 19.83 6.70 -7.26
C GLY A 136 19.45 8.06 -7.84
N ILE A 137 18.15 8.36 -7.92
CA ILE A 137 17.64 9.70 -8.18
C ILE A 137 17.69 10.45 -6.86
N ARG A 138 18.34 11.62 -6.85
CA ARG A 138 18.26 12.54 -5.71
C ARG A 138 16.94 13.31 -5.82
N PRO A 139 16.13 13.33 -4.75
CA PRO A 139 14.98 14.20 -4.71
C PRO A 139 15.33 15.67 -4.94
N GLY A 140 14.33 16.46 -5.33
CA GLY A 140 14.52 17.87 -5.68
C GLY A 140 14.83 18.79 -4.50
N SER A 141 14.55 18.35 -3.27
CA SER A 141 14.81 19.10 -2.03
C SER A 141 15.45 18.24 -0.94
N GLU A 142 16.17 18.86 0.01
CA GLU A 142 16.71 18.15 1.19
C GLU A 142 15.60 17.55 2.05
N ALA A 143 14.46 18.24 2.18
CA ALA A 143 13.31 17.78 2.95
C ALA A 143 12.74 16.44 2.46
N ASP A 144 12.85 16.15 1.17
CA ASP A 144 12.40 14.89 0.59
C ASP A 144 13.22 13.68 1.09
N THR A 145 14.43 13.90 1.62
CA THR A 145 15.28 12.85 2.19
C THR A 145 15.05 12.62 3.68
N PHE A 146 14.18 13.41 4.31
CA PHE A 146 13.90 13.27 5.73
C PHE A 146 13.16 11.95 5.99
N ALA A 147 13.63 11.23 7.01
CA ALA A 147 12.94 10.04 7.49
C ALA A 147 11.58 10.45 8.08
N LEU A 148 10.54 9.72 7.71
CA LEU A 148 9.22 9.90 8.28
C LEU A 148 9.08 9.14 9.60
N PRO A 149 8.25 9.64 10.53
CA PRO A 149 7.86 8.86 11.70
C PRO A 149 7.20 7.55 11.29
N THR A 150 7.54 6.47 11.99
CA THR A 150 6.88 5.17 11.85
C THR A 150 5.61 5.10 12.68
N GLY A 151 4.63 4.31 12.25
CA GLY A 151 3.38 4.09 12.97
C GLY A 151 2.14 4.44 12.15
N PRO A 152 0.94 4.38 12.72
CA PRO A 152 -0.28 4.75 11.99
C PRO A 152 -0.22 6.18 11.42
N PRO A 153 -1.06 6.52 10.43
CA PRO A 153 -1.28 7.91 10.05
C PRO A 153 -1.60 8.75 11.29
N ALA A 154 -1.05 9.97 11.36
CA ALA A 154 -1.32 10.89 12.46
C ALA A 154 -2.66 11.58 12.25
#